data_AF-A0A3M7MU46-F1
#
_entry.id   AF-A0A3M7MU46-F1
#
_cell.length_a   1.000
_cell.length_b   1.000
_cell.length_c   1.000
_cell.angle_alpha   90.00
_cell.angle_beta   90.00
_cell.angle_gamma   90.00
#
_symmetry.space_group_name_H-M   'P 1'
#
loop_
_entity.id
_entity.type
_entity.pdbx_description
1 polymer ?
#
loop_
_entity_poly.entity_id
_entity_poly.type
_entity_poly.pdbx_seq_one_letter_code
_entity_poly.pdbx_strand_id
1 'polypeptide(L)'
;MGGIATITMSLLLPFSFMWFRVKSYEIFLIIHIILSVLTLVGLYYHTVIFDGEYDPYLWAPIGIWCIDRGTRFVRWVYCNVHVNSSGILNTKASATYIRDGNFLRVEIVPGSHVLKPGPGQHYYLYQPVSWRGWENHPFTLAGYGKIEASSQHDRHSVFHDAVGQQKLTFFVRPFDGWTKRLRDQCLKSATGTITPHIFIEGPYGENSSLHTYENIIFIVGGSGIAGALPYLQEYLRMKAENTTLTRDITLVWSARQASMIRDIAENELKPMIGRDDIHLQFHATVGRGLRLKDRLRGKGSEKEVSTSSSSSSDDELEIASGRPNIRHSILNMIKEVNNAGSAGGRIAIMTCGPGAMADEARAAVHAALKQGQRGVEYFEEAFGW
;
A
#
# COMPACT_ATOMS: atom_id res chain seq x y z
N MET A 1 -46.22 -7.49 -10.45
CA MET A 1 -44.79 -7.46 -10.07
C MET A 1 -43.98 -6.41 -10.83
N GLY A 2 -44.32 -6.08 -12.08
CA GLY A 2 -43.64 -4.99 -12.83
C GLY A 2 -43.61 -3.64 -12.11
N GLY A 3 -44.69 -3.23 -11.44
CA GLY A 3 -44.69 -1.99 -10.64
C GLY A 3 -43.66 -1.97 -9.51
N ILE A 4 -43.40 -3.11 -8.85
CA ILE A 4 -42.36 -3.21 -7.81
C ILE A 4 -40.99 -3.01 -8.44
N ALA A 5 -40.71 -3.67 -9.57
CA ALA A 5 -39.45 -3.51 -10.30
C ALA A 5 -39.21 -2.05 -10.72
N THR A 6 -40.24 -1.38 -11.26
CA THR A 6 -40.13 0.04 -11.65
C THR A 6 -39.82 0.94 -10.45
N ILE A 7 -40.49 0.73 -9.32
CA ILE A 7 -40.27 1.50 -8.09
C ILE A 7 -38.83 1.29 -7.58
N THR A 8 -38.38 0.03 -7.46
CA THR A 8 -37.05 -0.27 -6.94
C THR A 8 -35.94 0.22 -7.86
N MET A 9 -36.10 0.11 -9.20
CA MET A 9 -35.18 0.70 -10.17
C MET A 9 -35.12 2.21 -10.06
N SER A 10 -36.27 2.86 -9.87
CA SER A 10 -36.36 4.31 -9.74
C SER A 10 -35.70 4.79 -8.44
N LEU A 11 -35.83 4.03 -7.34
CA LEU A 11 -35.19 4.34 -6.05
C LEU A 11 -33.67 4.11 -6.06
N LEU A 12 -33.15 3.18 -6.88
CA LEU A 12 -31.70 2.97 -7.01
C LEU A 12 -30.97 4.26 -7.41
N LEU A 13 -31.58 5.12 -8.22
CA LEU A 13 -30.98 6.35 -8.72
C LEU A 13 -30.70 7.38 -7.60
N PRO A 14 -31.69 7.89 -6.85
CA PRO A 14 -31.43 8.86 -5.78
C PRO A 14 -30.60 8.26 -4.64
N PHE A 15 -30.77 6.98 -4.31
CA PHE A 15 -29.94 6.33 -3.29
C PHE A 15 -28.50 6.08 -3.75
N SER A 16 -28.19 6.15 -5.05
CA SER A 16 -26.82 6.07 -5.56
C SER A 16 -26.16 7.44 -5.78
N PHE A 17 -26.80 8.52 -5.32
CA PHE A 17 -26.28 9.87 -5.48
C PHE A 17 -24.91 10.05 -4.77
N MET A 18 -24.01 10.80 -5.42
CA MET A 18 -22.60 10.92 -4.99
C MET A 18 -22.46 11.40 -3.54
N TRP A 19 -23.26 12.38 -3.13
CA TRP A 19 -23.22 12.89 -1.75
C TRP A 19 -23.49 11.79 -0.71
N PHE A 20 -24.46 10.91 -0.99
CA PHE A 20 -24.81 9.82 -0.10
C PHE A 20 -23.72 8.75 -0.05
N ARG A 21 -23.16 8.39 -1.22
CA ARG A 21 -22.07 7.42 -1.34
C ARG A 21 -20.81 7.83 -0.57
N VAL A 22 -20.44 9.12 -0.63
CA VAL A 22 -19.24 9.63 0.04
C VAL A 22 -19.44 9.71 1.55
N LYS A 23 -20.62 10.13 2.02
CA LYS A 23 -20.86 10.35 3.45
C LYS A 23 -21.26 9.09 4.22
N SER A 24 -21.91 8.13 3.56
CA SER A 24 -22.48 6.95 4.20
C SER A 24 -22.40 5.73 3.29
N TYR A 25 -21.18 5.40 2.87
CA TYR A 25 -20.90 4.31 1.92
C TYR A 25 -21.51 2.96 2.34
N GLU A 26 -21.40 2.56 3.60
CA GLU A 26 -21.95 1.29 4.10
C GLU A 26 -23.48 1.22 3.97
N ILE A 27 -24.17 2.32 4.29
CA ILE A 27 -25.63 2.38 4.20
C ILE A 27 -26.05 2.36 2.72
N PHE A 28 -25.34 3.12 1.88
CA PHE A 28 -25.50 3.09 0.44
C PHE A 28 -25.39 1.66 -0.11
N LEU A 29 -24.33 0.93 0.25
CA LEU A 29 -24.08 -0.41 -0.27
C LEU A 29 -25.21 -1.38 0.11
N ILE A 30 -25.67 -1.34 1.38
CA ILE A 30 -26.78 -2.19 1.85
C ILE A 30 -28.07 -1.88 1.09
N ILE A 31 -28.45 -0.60 0.99
CA ILE A 31 -29.67 -0.19 0.28
C ILE A 31 -29.59 -0.60 -1.19
N HIS A 32 -28.44 -0.39 -1.83
CA HIS A 32 -28.22 -0.71 -3.24
C HIS A 32 -28.37 -2.22 -3.50
N ILE A 33 -27.80 -3.07 -2.64
CA ILE A 33 -27.93 -4.53 -2.76
C ILE A 33 -29.39 -4.95 -2.58
N ILE A 34 -30.08 -4.46 -1.54
CA ILE A 34 -31.48 -4.81 -1.28
C ILE A 34 -32.38 -4.41 -2.46
N LEU A 35 -32.26 -3.17 -2.93
CA LEU A 35 -33.03 -2.69 -4.08
C LEU A 35 -32.70 -3.44 -5.37
N SER A 36 -31.45 -3.87 -5.58
CA SER A 36 -31.06 -4.67 -6.73
C SER A 36 -31.69 -6.07 -6.69
N VAL A 37 -31.69 -6.74 -5.53
CA VAL A 37 -32.35 -8.04 -5.34
C VAL A 37 -33.85 -7.92 -5.58
N LEU A 38 -34.51 -6.92 -4.99
CA LEU A 38 -35.95 -6.69 -5.20
C LEU A 38 -36.28 -6.39 -6.66
N THR A 39 -35.39 -5.67 -7.37
CA THR A 39 -35.53 -5.42 -8.80
C THR A 39 -35.46 -6.71 -9.60
N LEU A 40 -34.47 -7.56 -9.37
CA LEU A 40 -34.31 -8.84 -10.07
C LEU A 40 -35.51 -9.77 -9.82
N VAL A 41 -35.95 -9.89 -8.56
CA VAL A 41 -37.14 -10.68 -8.21
C VAL A 41 -38.40 -10.10 -8.84
N GLY A 42 -38.57 -8.78 -8.81
CA GLY A 42 -39.70 -8.09 -9.43
C GLY A 42 -39.76 -8.28 -10.95
N LEU A 43 -38.60 -8.20 -11.62
CA LEU A 43 -38.47 -8.42 -13.06
C LEU A 43 -38.73 -9.88 -13.44
N TYR A 44 -38.22 -10.84 -12.67
CA TYR A 44 -38.49 -12.26 -12.88
C TYR A 44 -40.00 -12.51 -12.90
N TYR A 45 -40.73 -12.17 -11.84
CA TYR A 45 -42.18 -12.36 -11.82
C TYR A 45 -42.96 -11.47 -12.80
N HIS A 46 -42.38 -10.35 -13.27
CA HIS A 46 -43.00 -9.54 -14.30
C HIS A 46 -42.92 -10.23 -15.68
N THR A 47 -41.79 -10.87 -15.96
CA THR A 47 -41.47 -11.45 -17.28
C THR A 47 -41.91 -12.89 -17.45
N VAL A 48 -42.33 -13.57 -16.38
CA VAL A 48 -42.97 -14.90 -16.43
C VAL A 48 -44.11 -14.98 -17.45
N ILE A 49 -44.81 -13.87 -17.74
CA ILE A 49 -45.89 -13.83 -18.75
C ILE A 49 -45.40 -14.06 -20.19
N PHE A 50 -44.10 -13.99 -20.44
CA PHE A 50 -43.47 -14.20 -21.75
C PHE A 50 -42.82 -15.58 -21.86
N ASP A 51 -43.28 -16.55 -21.07
CA ASP A 51 -42.87 -17.96 -21.13
C ASP A 51 -41.34 -18.18 -21.16
N GLY A 52 -40.61 -17.37 -20.39
CA GLY A 52 -39.15 -17.49 -20.21
C GLY A 52 -38.29 -16.83 -21.29
N GLU A 53 -38.88 -16.10 -22.25
CA GLU A 53 -38.12 -15.39 -23.30
C GLU A 53 -37.03 -14.46 -22.72
N TYR A 54 -37.29 -13.86 -21.55
CA TYR A 54 -36.38 -12.93 -20.88
C TYR A 54 -35.48 -13.56 -19.81
N ASP A 55 -35.65 -14.85 -19.50
CA ASP A 55 -34.89 -15.55 -18.47
C ASP A 55 -33.36 -15.44 -18.65
N PRO A 56 -32.79 -15.58 -19.86
CA PRO A 56 -31.34 -15.44 -20.04
C PRO A 56 -30.78 -14.10 -19.57
N TYR A 57 -31.54 -13.01 -19.74
CA TYR A 57 -31.13 -11.66 -19.31
C TYR A 57 -31.18 -11.48 -17.79
N LEU A 58 -32.01 -12.25 -17.09
CA LEU A 58 -32.12 -12.22 -15.63
C LEU A 58 -31.11 -13.16 -14.97
N TRP A 59 -30.90 -14.35 -15.52
CA TRP A 59 -29.97 -15.33 -14.98
C TRP A 59 -28.51 -14.96 -15.19
N ALA A 60 -28.17 -14.24 -16.28
CA ALA A 60 -26.80 -13.78 -16.52
C ALA A 60 -26.22 -12.93 -15.37
N PRO A 61 -26.85 -11.81 -14.93
CA PRO A 61 -26.32 -11.01 -13.81
C PRO A 61 -26.32 -11.77 -12.48
N ILE A 62 -27.31 -12.65 -12.24
CA ILE A 62 -27.34 -13.51 -11.04
C ILE A 62 -26.13 -14.45 -11.04
N GLY A 63 -25.88 -15.13 -12.17
CA GLY A 63 -24.75 -16.04 -12.34
C GLY A 63 -23.41 -15.32 -12.13
N ILE A 64 -23.22 -14.16 -12.74
CA ILE A 64 -22.01 -13.34 -12.56
C ILE A 64 -21.83 -12.96 -11.09
N TRP A 65 -22.89 -12.49 -10.42
CA TRP A 65 -22.83 -12.10 -9.01
C TRP A 65 -22.51 -13.29 -8.10
N CYS A 66 -23.15 -14.45 -8.31
CA CYS A 66 -22.88 -15.66 -7.55
C CYS A 66 -21.46 -16.19 -7.75
N ILE A 67 -20.94 -16.19 -8.98
CA ILE A 67 -19.56 -16.62 -9.28
C ILE A 67 -18.56 -15.67 -8.63
N ASP A 68 -18.76 -14.36 -8.73
CA ASP A 68 -17.90 -13.37 -8.10
C ASP A 68 -17.89 -13.52 -6.56
N ARG A 69 -19.06 -13.65 -5.92
CA ARG A 69 -19.13 -13.87 -4.46
C ARG A 69 -18.55 -15.22 -4.03
N GLY A 70 -18.83 -16.27 -4.80
CA GLY A 70 -18.32 -17.62 -4.54
C GLY A 70 -16.80 -17.71 -4.66
N THR A 71 -16.22 -17.12 -5.71
CA THR A 71 -14.76 -17.10 -5.91
C THR A 71 -14.04 -16.32 -4.82
N ARG A 72 -14.61 -15.19 -4.35
CA ARG A 72 -14.10 -14.45 -3.20
C ARG A 72 -14.16 -15.26 -1.91
N PHE A 73 -15.26 -15.95 -1.65
CA PHE A 73 -15.38 -16.84 -0.49
C PHE A 73 -14.35 -17.98 -0.52
N VAL A 74 -14.19 -18.65 -1.67
CA VAL A 74 -13.17 -19.70 -1.86
C VAL A 74 -11.76 -19.15 -1.60
N ARG A 75 -11.44 -17.97 -2.14
CA ARG A 75 -10.14 -17.32 -1.92
C ARG A 75 -9.93 -16.95 -0.46
N TRP A 76 -10.95 -16.42 0.21
CA TRP A 76 -10.90 -16.12 1.64
C TRP A 76 -10.61 -17.38 2.48
N VAL A 77 -11.27 -18.51 2.19
CA VAL A 77 -10.99 -19.78 2.87
C VAL A 77 -9.56 -20.22 2.60
N TYR A 78 -9.14 -20.21 1.33
CA TYR A 78 -7.80 -20.60 0.91
C TYR A 78 -6.67 -19.80 1.59
N CYS A 79 -6.87 -18.49 1.80
CA CYS A 79 -5.86 -17.65 2.43
C CYS A 79 -5.76 -17.82 3.95
N ASN A 80 -6.86 -18.16 4.63
CA ASN A 80 -6.96 -18.07 6.09
C ASN A 80 -7.10 -19.39 6.83
N VAL A 81 -7.60 -20.43 6.16
CA VAL A 81 -7.85 -21.73 6.77
C VAL A 81 -6.97 -22.76 6.11
N HIS A 82 -6.00 -23.29 6.86
CA HIS A 82 -5.22 -24.43 6.40
C HIS A 82 -5.24 -25.52 7.47
N VAL A 83 -5.54 -26.75 7.05
CA VAL A 83 -5.55 -27.90 7.95
C VAL A 83 -4.33 -28.74 7.61
N ASN A 84 -3.47 -28.96 8.59
CA ASN A 84 -2.36 -29.91 8.49
C ASN A 84 -2.52 -31.00 9.54
N SER A 85 -1.66 -32.02 9.48
CA SER A 85 -1.58 -33.17 10.38
C SER A 85 -1.49 -32.79 11.87
N SER A 86 -1.08 -31.54 12.19
CA SER A 86 -0.94 -31.01 13.55
C SER A 86 -2.10 -30.10 13.98
N GLY A 87 -3.12 -29.86 13.14
CA GLY A 87 -4.29 -29.03 13.46
C GLY A 87 -4.61 -27.94 12.43
N ILE A 88 -5.53 -27.04 12.79
CA ILE A 88 -5.93 -25.88 11.96
C ILE A 88 -4.94 -24.74 12.20
N LEU A 89 -4.20 -24.37 11.15
CA LEU A 89 -3.37 -23.17 11.12
C LEU A 89 -4.26 -21.97 10.79
N ASN A 90 -4.31 -21.04 11.73
CA ASN A 90 -5.08 -19.80 11.60
C ASN A 90 -4.15 -18.63 11.28
N THR A 91 -4.66 -17.69 10.50
CA THR A 91 -4.01 -16.39 10.30
C THR A 91 -3.78 -15.70 11.63
N LYS A 92 -2.54 -15.27 11.87
CA LYS A 92 -2.15 -14.45 13.03
C LYS A 92 -1.87 -13.04 12.57
N ALA A 93 -2.29 -12.06 13.35
CA ALA A 93 -2.03 -10.66 13.05
C ALA A 93 -1.60 -9.87 14.28
N SER A 94 -0.72 -8.90 14.03
CA SER A 94 -0.31 -7.87 14.97
C SER A 94 -0.62 -6.51 14.34
N ALA A 95 -1.13 -5.57 15.12
CA ALA A 95 -1.30 -4.19 14.70
C ALA A 95 -0.67 -3.26 15.75
N THR A 96 0.25 -2.41 15.29
CA THR A 96 0.96 -1.44 16.12
C THR A 96 0.68 -0.04 15.60
N TYR A 97 0.31 0.88 16.49
CA TYR A 97 0.13 2.28 16.14
C TYR A 97 1.35 3.13 16.49
N ILE A 98 2.05 3.63 15.46
CA ILE A 98 3.18 4.53 15.60
C ILE A 98 2.63 5.96 15.71
N ARG A 99 2.54 6.46 16.95
CA ARG A 99 1.90 7.76 17.27
C ARG A 99 2.55 8.92 16.53
N ASP A 100 3.89 8.99 16.57
CA ASP A 100 4.62 10.12 16.01
C ASP A 100 4.53 10.16 14.49
N GLY A 101 4.50 8.99 13.84
CA GLY A 101 4.35 8.87 12.38
C GLY A 101 2.88 8.97 11.92
N ASN A 102 1.93 8.81 12.83
CA ASN A 102 0.49 8.72 12.55
C ASN A 102 0.17 7.66 11.46
N PHE A 103 0.68 6.44 11.66
CA PHE A 103 0.35 5.29 10.83
C PHE A 103 0.30 4.01 11.67
N LEU A 104 -0.41 3.01 11.15
CA LEU A 104 -0.50 1.66 11.68
C LEU A 104 0.43 0.76 10.88
N ARG A 105 1.22 -0.04 11.58
CA ARG A 105 1.96 -1.18 11.03
C ARG A 105 1.15 -2.43 11.34
N VAL A 106 0.61 -3.06 10.30
CA VAL A 106 -0.16 -4.30 10.42
C VAL A 106 0.68 -5.42 9.83
N GLU A 107 1.01 -6.40 10.66
CA GLU A 107 1.78 -7.57 10.28
C GLU A 107 0.89 -8.81 10.35
N ILE A 108 0.92 -9.62 9.30
CA ILE A 108 0.05 -10.78 9.17
C ILE A 108 0.90 -11.98 8.76
N VAL A 109 0.72 -13.08 9.49
CA VAL A 109 1.20 -14.41 9.13
C VAL A 109 0.01 -15.19 8.61
N PRO A 110 -0.08 -15.43 7.29
CA PRO A 110 -1.19 -16.18 6.71
C PRO A 110 -1.26 -17.61 7.25
N GLY A 111 -2.47 -18.14 7.40
CA GLY A 111 -2.65 -19.58 7.69
C GLY A 111 -2.14 -20.47 6.55
N SER A 112 -2.18 -19.97 5.31
CA SER A 112 -1.70 -20.70 4.12
C SER A 112 -0.24 -20.44 3.79
N HIS A 113 0.54 -21.51 3.64
CA HIS A 113 1.94 -21.45 3.20
C HIS A 113 2.11 -21.37 1.68
N VAL A 114 1.03 -21.44 0.90
CA VAL A 114 1.06 -21.50 -0.57
C VAL A 114 0.97 -20.11 -1.21
N LEU A 115 0.70 -19.08 -0.40
CA LEU A 115 0.66 -17.70 -0.90
C LEU A 115 2.04 -17.26 -1.40
N LYS A 116 2.05 -16.70 -2.60
CA LYS A 116 3.24 -16.12 -3.25
C LYS A 116 3.09 -14.60 -3.27
N PRO A 117 3.48 -13.90 -2.19
CA PRO A 117 3.50 -12.45 -2.18
C PRO A 117 4.53 -11.92 -3.19
N GLY A 118 4.25 -10.76 -3.76
CA GLY A 118 5.14 -10.08 -4.68
C GLY A 118 4.77 -8.61 -4.88
N PRO A 119 5.57 -7.86 -5.65
CA PRO A 119 5.33 -6.45 -5.91
C PRO A 119 4.05 -6.17 -6.68
N GLY A 120 3.51 -4.95 -6.49
CA GLY A 120 2.24 -4.50 -7.07
C GLY A 120 0.99 -5.18 -6.52
N GLN A 121 1.14 -6.04 -5.49
CA GLN A 121 0.02 -6.76 -4.92
C GLN A 121 -0.64 -6.03 -3.75
N HIS A 122 -1.94 -6.21 -3.62
CA HIS A 122 -2.73 -5.77 -2.47
C HIS A 122 -3.63 -6.89 -1.96
N TYR A 123 -4.09 -6.74 -0.72
CA TYR A 123 -4.93 -7.71 -0.03
C TYR A 123 -6.10 -6.98 0.62
N TYR A 124 -7.27 -7.63 0.65
CA TYR A 124 -8.37 -7.17 1.49
C TYR A 124 -8.20 -7.70 2.91
N LEU A 125 -8.28 -6.81 3.89
CA LEU A 125 -8.24 -7.13 5.31
C LEU A 125 -9.65 -7.10 5.90
N TYR A 126 -9.95 -8.11 6.72
CA TYR A 126 -11.23 -8.30 7.40
C TYR A 126 -11.02 -8.42 8.91
N GLN A 127 -11.87 -7.80 9.73
CA GLN A 127 -11.87 -7.97 11.19
C GLN A 127 -13.22 -8.56 11.66
N PRO A 128 -13.41 -9.89 11.51
CA PRO A 128 -14.71 -10.57 11.59
C PRO A 128 -15.36 -10.53 12.97
N VAL A 129 -14.57 -10.47 14.05
CA VAL A 129 -15.06 -10.50 15.46
C VAL A 129 -15.67 -9.16 15.89
N SER A 130 -15.90 -8.25 14.95
CA SER A 130 -16.55 -6.95 15.20
C SER A 130 -17.97 -6.93 14.65
N TRP A 131 -18.83 -6.05 15.20
CA TRP A 131 -20.18 -5.82 14.67
C TRP A 131 -20.20 -5.50 13.17
N ARG A 132 -19.09 -5.02 12.60
CA ARG A 132 -18.94 -4.71 11.18
C ARG A 132 -17.92 -5.62 10.50
N GLY A 133 -17.90 -6.89 10.91
CA GLY A 133 -16.91 -7.88 10.45
C GLY A 133 -16.98 -8.24 8.97
N TRP A 134 -18.03 -7.80 8.26
CA TRP A 134 -18.16 -7.92 6.81
C TRP A 134 -17.38 -6.83 6.04
N GLU A 135 -16.94 -5.76 6.70
CA GLU A 135 -16.17 -4.70 6.05
C GLU A 135 -14.82 -5.26 5.56
N ASN A 136 -14.51 -5.02 4.29
CA ASN A 136 -13.29 -5.48 3.65
C ASN A 136 -12.50 -4.30 3.08
N HIS A 137 -11.26 -4.12 3.53
CA HIS A 137 -10.47 -2.93 3.20
C HIS A 137 -9.20 -3.31 2.43
N PRO A 138 -9.00 -2.79 1.20
CA PRO A 138 -7.82 -3.11 0.41
C PRO A 138 -6.60 -2.36 0.93
N PHE A 139 -5.48 -3.06 1.09
CA PHE A 139 -4.18 -2.47 1.40
C PHE A 139 -3.08 -3.09 0.56
N THR A 140 -2.24 -2.24 -0.02
CA THR A 140 -1.02 -2.64 -0.73
C THR A 140 -0.08 -3.35 0.21
N LEU A 141 0.46 -4.47 -0.26
CA LEU A 141 1.52 -5.17 0.45
C LEU A 141 2.73 -4.25 0.52
N ALA A 142 3.10 -3.80 1.72
CA ALA A 142 4.25 -2.91 1.89
C ALA A 142 5.58 -3.68 1.99
N GLY A 143 5.53 -4.94 2.41
CA GLY A 143 6.70 -5.79 2.45
C GLY A 143 6.33 -7.22 2.78
N TYR A 144 7.23 -8.12 2.41
CA TYR A 144 7.08 -9.54 2.70
C TYR A 144 8.44 -10.16 3.01
N GLY A 145 8.46 -11.15 3.90
CA GLY A 145 9.69 -11.86 4.28
C GLY A 145 9.39 -13.05 5.18
N LYS A 146 10.40 -13.88 5.44
CA LYS A 146 10.26 -14.95 6.44
C LYS A 146 10.50 -14.37 7.83
N ILE A 147 9.78 -14.90 8.82
CA ILE A 147 10.06 -14.57 10.22
C ILE A 147 11.38 -15.21 10.61
N GLU A 148 12.36 -14.39 10.91
CA GLU A 148 13.64 -14.85 11.43
C GLU A 148 13.51 -15.21 12.92
N ALA A 149 14.33 -16.14 13.39
CA ALA A 149 14.41 -16.44 14.81
C ALA A 149 14.96 -15.20 15.52
N SER A 150 14.14 -14.53 16.32
CA SER A 150 14.53 -13.33 17.05
C SER A 150 15.78 -13.61 17.90
N SER A 151 16.81 -12.77 17.72
CA SER A 151 17.89 -12.58 18.70
C SER A 151 17.24 -12.31 20.06
N GLN A 152 17.86 -12.76 21.17
CA GLN A 152 17.35 -12.71 22.56
C GLN A 152 16.81 -11.35 23.08
N HIS A 153 16.89 -10.27 22.30
CA HIS A 153 16.40 -8.92 22.63
C HIS A 153 14.96 -8.62 22.25
N ASP A 154 14.26 -9.47 21.48
CA ASP A 154 12.89 -9.18 21.05
C ASP A 154 11.85 -10.04 21.80
N ARG A 155 11.85 -9.93 23.14
CA ARG A 155 10.96 -10.70 24.05
C ARG A 155 9.46 -10.38 23.91
N HIS A 156 9.11 -9.43 23.03
CA HIS A 156 7.73 -9.02 22.76
C HIS A 156 7.27 -9.34 21.34
N SER A 157 8.02 -10.15 20.58
CA SER A 157 7.60 -10.56 19.24
C SER A 157 6.30 -11.38 19.34
N VAL A 158 5.24 -10.91 18.68
CA VAL A 158 3.93 -11.57 18.65
C VAL A 158 3.98 -12.92 17.91
N PHE A 159 5.08 -13.21 17.21
CA PHE A 159 5.19 -14.32 16.25
C PHE A 159 6.27 -15.36 16.60
N HIS A 160 6.60 -15.53 17.89
CA HIS A 160 7.65 -16.48 18.33
C HIS A 160 7.44 -17.93 17.86
N ASP A 161 6.19 -18.36 17.66
CA ASP A 161 5.84 -19.70 17.22
C ASP A 161 5.63 -19.82 15.70
N ALA A 162 5.92 -18.75 14.94
CA ALA A 162 5.77 -18.69 13.49
C ALA A 162 7.12 -18.49 12.75
N VAL A 163 8.24 -18.82 13.40
CA VAL A 163 9.59 -18.75 12.80
C VAL A 163 9.64 -19.55 11.50
N GLY A 164 10.22 -18.96 10.46
CA GLY A 164 10.32 -19.52 9.12
C GLY A 164 9.06 -19.34 8.26
N GLN A 165 7.93 -18.90 8.84
CA GLN A 165 6.70 -18.63 8.09
C GLN A 165 6.76 -17.28 7.38
N GLN A 166 5.95 -17.15 6.33
CA GLN A 166 5.82 -15.93 5.55
C GLN A 166 5.07 -14.86 6.37
N LYS A 167 5.68 -13.69 6.53
CA LYS A 167 5.07 -12.48 7.09
C LYS A 167 4.76 -11.50 5.97
N LEU A 168 3.59 -10.88 6.05
CA LEU A 168 3.12 -9.78 5.21
C LEU A 168 3.01 -8.53 6.06
N THR A 169 3.52 -7.41 5.57
CA THR A 169 3.49 -6.12 6.27
C THR A 169 2.67 -5.11 5.48
N PHE A 170 1.82 -4.35 6.18
CA PHE A 170 0.97 -3.32 5.61
C PHE A 170 1.14 -2.01 6.38
N PHE A 171 1.22 -0.89 5.66
CA PHE A 171 1.22 0.45 6.25
C PHE A 171 -0.13 1.12 6.05
N VAL A 172 -0.86 1.29 7.14
CA VAL A 172 -2.24 1.76 7.13
C VAL A 172 -2.29 3.15 7.74
N ARG A 173 -2.71 4.14 6.96
CA ARG A 173 -2.98 5.49 7.48
C ARG A 173 -4.36 5.50 8.17
N PRO A 174 -4.46 5.90 9.44
CA PRO A 174 -5.76 6.07 10.09
C PRO A 174 -6.53 7.21 9.42
N PHE A 175 -7.69 6.88 8.86
CA PHE A 175 -8.70 7.82 8.37
C PHE A 175 -9.96 7.67 9.21
N ASP A 176 -11.11 7.43 8.57
CA ASP A 176 -12.38 7.13 9.20
C ASP A 176 -12.70 5.63 9.13
N GLY A 177 -13.82 5.23 9.74
CA GLY A 177 -14.30 3.84 9.67
C GLY A 177 -13.35 2.86 10.37
N TRP A 178 -13.00 1.76 9.69
CA TRP A 178 -12.24 0.65 10.24
C TRP A 178 -10.84 1.04 10.71
N THR A 179 -10.10 1.82 9.92
CA THR A 179 -8.72 2.20 10.24
C THR A 179 -8.64 3.06 11.50
N LYS A 180 -9.63 3.95 11.72
CA LYS A 180 -9.78 4.72 12.96
C LYS A 180 -10.01 3.81 14.15
N ARG A 181 -10.93 2.84 14.02
CA ARG A 181 -11.25 1.89 15.09
C ARG A 181 -10.02 1.04 15.44
N LEU A 182 -9.27 0.58 14.44
CA LEU A 182 -8.05 -0.19 14.66
C LEU A 182 -7.00 0.63 15.40
N ARG A 183 -6.80 1.90 15.02
CA ARG A 183 -5.96 2.85 15.77
C ARG A 183 -6.44 3.01 17.21
N ASP A 184 -7.74 3.24 17.41
CA ASP A 184 -8.31 3.48 18.74
C ASP A 184 -8.18 2.23 19.64
N GLN A 185 -8.22 1.02 19.07
CA GLN A 185 -7.91 -0.22 19.79
C GLN A 185 -6.43 -0.26 20.20
N CYS A 186 -5.51 0.07 19.28
CA CYS A 186 -4.08 0.15 19.59
C CYS A 186 -3.79 1.18 20.70
N LEU A 187 -4.45 2.33 20.66
CA LEU A 187 -4.28 3.42 21.64
C LEU A 187 -4.68 3.02 23.07
N LYS A 188 -5.58 2.04 23.23
CA LYS A 188 -5.99 1.49 24.53
C LYS A 188 -5.00 0.47 25.10
N SER A 189 -4.11 -0.08 24.26
CA SER A 189 -3.04 -0.96 24.71
C SER A 189 -1.89 -0.14 25.29
N ALA A 190 -1.30 -0.61 26.39
CA ALA A 190 -0.17 0.05 27.05
C ALA A 190 1.05 0.17 26.14
N THR A 191 1.27 -0.83 25.27
CA THR A 191 2.39 -0.88 24.33
C THR A 191 2.09 -0.21 22.99
N GLY A 192 0.83 0.17 22.74
CA GLY A 192 0.39 0.61 21.40
C GLY A 192 0.25 -0.53 20.38
N THR A 193 0.43 -1.79 20.81
CA THR A 193 0.33 -3.00 19.98
C THR A 193 -0.81 -3.89 20.47
N ILE A 194 -1.53 -4.50 19.53
CA ILE A 194 -2.61 -5.45 19.77
C ILE A 194 -2.50 -6.65 18.82
N THR A 195 -3.17 -7.75 19.16
CA THR A 195 -3.24 -8.98 18.37
C THR A 195 -4.66 -9.24 17.85
N PRO A 196 -5.16 -8.43 16.90
CA PRO A 196 -6.52 -8.56 16.41
C PRO A 196 -6.69 -9.82 15.56
N HIS A 197 -7.90 -10.39 15.57
CA HIS A 197 -8.27 -11.38 14.56
C HIS A 197 -8.48 -10.68 13.22
N ILE A 198 -7.53 -10.89 12.30
CA ILE A 198 -7.60 -10.37 10.93
C ILE A 198 -7.54 -11.52 9.94
N PHE A 199 -8.44 -11.50 8.96
CA PHE A 199 -8.36 -12.37 7.79
C PHE A 199 -7.92 -11.59 6.56
N ILE A 200 -7.25 -12.29 5.65
CA ILE A 200 -6.73 -11.74 4.40
C ILE A 200 -7.40 -12.38 3.19
N GLU A 201 -7.60 -11.61 2.13
CA GLU A 201 -8.03 -12.14 0.82
C GLU A 201 -7.15 -11.54 -0.27
N GLY A 202 -6.50 -12.39 -1.07
CA GLY A 202 -5.58 -11.98 -2.11
C GLY A 202 -4.64 -13.12 -2.53
N PRO A 203 -3.47 -12.82 -3.12
CA PRO A 203 -3.08 -11.49 -3.62
C PRO A 203 -3.96 -11.03 -4.78
N TYR A 204 -4.22 -9.73 -4.83
CA TYR A 204 -4.79 -9.02 -5.98
C TYR A 204 -3.76 -8.03 -6.53
N GLY A 205 -3.94 -7.56 -7.76
CA GLY A 205 -2.98 -6.67 -8.44
C GLY A 205 -2.04 -7.43 -9.35
N GLU A 206 -1.18 -6.68 -10.04
CA GLU A 206 -0.27 -7.16 -11.06
C GLU A 206 1.14 -6.64 -10.79
N ASN A 207 2.15 -7.47 -11.07
CA ASN A 207 3.55 -7.09 -10.94
C ASN A 207 4.02 -6.42 -12.25
N SER A 208 4.39 -5.14 -12.18
CA SER A 208 5.03 -4.46 -13.30
C SER A 208 6.46 -4.97 -13.49
N SER A 209 6.87 -5.30 -14.71
CA SER A 209 8.20 -5.88 -14.97
C SER A 209 9.34 -4.83 -14.91
N LEU A 210 9.47 -4.12 -13.79
CA LEU A 210 10.41 -3.03 -13.58
C LEU A 210 11.89 -3.47 -13.69
N HIS A 211 12.17 -4.75 -13.39
CA HIS A 211 13.50 -5.35 -13.54
C HIS A 211 14.02 -5.37 -14.99
N THR A 212 13.15 -5.09 -15.97
CA THR A 212 13.54 -4.98 -17.39
C THR A 212 14.06 -3.58 -17.76
N TYR A 213 13.99 -2.60 -16.85
CA TYR A 213 14.48 -1.24 -17.06
C TYR A 213 15.79 -1.05 -16.31
N GLU A 214 16.73 -0.36 -16.97
CA GLU A 214 18.04 -0.08 -16.42
C GLU A 214 17.99 0.98 -15.31
N ASN A 215 17.07 1.95 -15.43
CA ASN A 215 16.90 3.04 -14.46
C ASN A 215 15.45 3.08 -13.98
N ILE A 216 15.26 3.21 -12.66
CA ILE A 216 13.93 3.31 -12.06
C ILE A 216 13.86 4.53 -11.16
N ILE A 217 12.79 5.32 -11.28
CA ILE A 217 12.46 6.35 -10.30
C ILE A 217 11.10 6.08 -9.67
N PHE A 218 11.09 5.93 -8.35
CA PHE A 218 9.89 5.86 -7.54
C PHE A 218 9.56 7.25 -7.00
N ILE A 219 8.38 7.76 -7.34
CA ILE A 219 7.81 8.98 -6.76
C ILE A 219 6.68 8.57 -5.83
N VAL A 220 6.93 8.59 -4.52
CA VAL A 220 5.96 8.05 -3.54
C VAL A 220 5.55 9.07 -2.48
N GLY A 221 4.28 8.99 -2.09
CA GLY A 221 3.64 9.92 -1.17
C GLY A 221 2.96 9.24 0.02
N GLY A 222 3.32 9.62 1.24
CA GLY A 222 2.72 9.09 2.47
C GLY A 222 2.87 7.57 2.58
N SER A 223 1.75 6.86 2.76
CA SER A 223 1.70 5.39 2.78
C SER A 223 1.88 4.74 1.41
N GLY A 224 1.95 5.54 0.32
CA GLY A 224 2.27 5.05 -1.02
C GLY A 224 3.67 4.45 -1.16
N ILE A 225 4.54 4.61 -0.15
CA ILE A 225 5.82 3.87 -0.04
C ILE A 225 5.60 2.34 -0.07
N ALA A 226 4.41 1.87 0.34
CA ALA A 226 4.02 0.47 0.22
C ALA A 226 4.03 -0.04 -1.22
N GLY A 227 3.81 0.84 -2.22
CA GLY A 227 3.91 0.46 -3.63
C GLY A 227 5.35 0.30 -4.12
N ALA A 228 6.34 0.95 -3.49
CA ALA A 228 7.74 0.88 -3.94
C ALA A 228 8.56 -0.19 -3.19
N LEU A 229 8.32 -0.37 -1.89
CA LEU A 229 9.11 -1.26 -1.05
C LEU A 229 9.22 -2.71 -1.55
N PRO A 230 8.13 -3.38 -1.97
CA PRO A 230 8.22 -4.72 -2.54
C PRO A 230 9.12 -4.80 -3.78
N TYR A 231 9.09 -3.79 -4.65
CA TYR A 231 9.97 -3.74 -5.82
C TYR A 231 11.42 -3.55 -5.42
N LEU A 232 11.70 -2.75 -4.38
CA LEU A 232 13.05 -2.61 -3.84
C LEU A 232 13.55 -3.93 -3.21
N GLN A 233 12.69 -4.65 -2.49
CA GLN A 233 13.01 -5.99 -1.95
C GLN A 233 13.29 -6.99 -3.08
N GLU A 234 12.45 -7.00 -4.12
CA GLU A 234 12.64 -7.84 -5.30
C GLU A 234 13.92 -7.48 -6.06
N TYR A 235 14.23 -6.19 -6.22
CA TYR A 235 15.47 -5.72 -6.83
C TYR A 235 16.70 -6.27 -6.09
N LEU A 236 16.74 -6.17 -4.75
CA LEU A 236 17.87 -6.69 -3.98
C LEU A 236 18.07 -8.20 -4.19
N ARG A 237 16.98 -8.97 -4.23
CA ARG A 237 17.02 -10.41 -4.52
C ARG A 237 17.55 -10.66 -5.95
N MET A 238 16.95 -10.04 -6.95
CA MET A 238 17.32 -10.23 -8.35
C MET A 238 18.74 -9.75 -8.65
N LYS A 239 19.21 -8.70 -7.96
CA LYS A 239 20.57 -8.20 -8.07
C LYS A 239 21.58 -9.22 -7.54
N ALA A 240 21.29 -9.86 -6.41
CA ALA A 240 22.12 -10.94 -5.87
C ALA A 240 22.18 -12.17 -6.79
N GLU A 241 21.08 -12.44 -7.50
CA GLU A 241 20.98 -13.53 -8.48
C GLU A 241 21.46 -13.14 -9.90
N ASN A 242 21.80 -11.87 -10.11
CA ASN A 242 22.15 -11.30 -11.41
C ASN A 242 21.10 -11.50 -12.51
N THR A 243 19.81 -11.38 -12.14
CA THR A 243 18.64 -11.60 -13.01
C THR A 243 17.87 -10.31 -13.36
N THR A 244 18.44 -9.14 -13.07
CA THR A 244 17.84 -7.82 -13.35
C THR A 244 18.71 -7.00 -14.31
N LEU A 245 18.07 -6.21 -15.19
CA LEU A 245 18.75 -5.18 -16.00
C LEU A 245 18.95 -3.88 -15.22
N THR A 246 18.24 -3.72 -14.10
CA THR A 246 18.29 -2.52 -13.27
C THR A 246 19.69 -2.32 -12.68
N ARG A 247 20.19 -1.10 -12.85
CA ARG A 247 21.50 -0.65 -12.36
C ARG A 247 21.41 0.58 -11.46
N ASP A 248 20.34 1.36 -11.60
CA ASP A 248 20.16 2.60 -10.85
C ASP A 248 18.70 2.77 -10.43
N ILE A 249 18.48 3.07 -9.14
CA ILE A 249 17.17 3.31 -8.56
C ILE A 249 17.18 4.60 -7.78
N THR A 250 16.29 5.54 -8.11
CA THR A 250 16.02 6.72 -7.29
C THR A 250 14.67 6.59 -6.59
N LEU A 251 14.65 6.66 -5.26
CA LEU A 251 13.44 6.77 -4.46
C LEU A 251 13.25 8.20 -3.99
N VAL A 252 12.25 8.90 -4.53
CA VAL A 252 11.78 10.18 -4.01
C VAL A 252 10.55 9.95 -3.16
N TRP A 253 10.72 9.98 -1.84
CA TRP A 253 9.62 9.76 -0.90
C TRP A 253 9.28 11.01 -0.11
N SER A 254 8.02 11.45 -0.22
CA SER A 254 7.48 12.53 0.60
C SER A 254 6.42 12.02 1.57
N ALA A 255 6.58 12.29 2.87
CA ALA A 255 5.60 12.01 3.90
C ALA A 255 5.28 13.26 4.72
N ARG A 256 4.13 13.25 5.41
CA ARG A 256 3.77 14.38 6.27
C ARG A 256 4.68 14.46 7.49
N GLN A 257 4.91 13.33 8.16
CA GLN A 257 5.71 13.24 9.39
C GLN A 257 7.09 12.62 9.12
N ALA A 258 8.15 13.29 9.55
CA ALA A 258 9.53 12.77 9.45
C ALA A 258 9.74 11.46 10.26
N SER A 259 8.98 11.27 11.32
CA SER A 259 8.95 10.04 12.13
C SER A 259 8.48 8.82 11.35
N MET A 260 7.53 8.96 10.40
CA MET A 260 7.15 7.86 9.51
C MET A 260 8.31 7.47 8.60
N ILE A 261 9.04 8.46 8.09
CA ILE A 261 10.22 8.22 7.26
C ILE A 261 11.30 7.51 8.05
N ARG A 262 11.63 7.99 9.25
CA ARG A 262 12.65 7.36 10.11
C ARG A 262 12.31 5.93 10.47
N ASP A 263 11.09 5.68 10.95
CA ASP A 263 10.65 4.33 11.31
C ASP A 263 10.80 3.35 10.13
N ILE A 264 10.31 3.74 8.95
CA ILE A 264 10.39 2.86 7.78
C ILE A 264 11.81 2.75 7.22
N ALA A 265 12.60 3.81 7.32
CA ALA A 265 13.99 3.78 6.89
C ALA A 265 14.84 2.85 7.75
N GLU A 266 14.64 2.88 9.07
CA GLU A 266 15.36 2.06 10.04
C GLU A 266 14.97 0.57 9.98
N ASN A 267 13.70 0.27 9.66
CA ASN A 267 13.18 -1.09 9.66
C ASN A 267 13.18 -1.75 8.26
N GLU A 268 12.74 -1.04 7.21
CA GLU A 268 12.55 -1.61 5.86
C GLU A 268 13.61 -1.19 4.86
N LEU A 269 14.03 0.08 4.85
CA LEU A 269 15.00 0.58 3.87
C LEU A 269 16.45 0.40 4.32
N LYS A 270 16.70 -0.07 5.55
CA LYS A 270 18.04 -0.25 6.09
C LYS A 270 19.00 -1.01 5.17
N PRO A 271 18.59 -2.10 4.47
CA PRO A 271 19.47 -2.80 3.52
C PRO A 271 19.83 -1.98 2.27
N MET A 272 19.14 -0.87 2.03
CA MET A 272 19.25 -0.01 0.84
C MET A 272 20.05 1.26 1.12
N ILE A 273 20.17 1.65 2.40
CA ILE A 273 20.92 2.85 2.81
C ILE A 273 22.43 2.62 2.57
N GLY A 274 23.09 3.59 1.96
CA GLY A 274 24.54 3.57 1.70
C GLY A 274 24.97 2.77 0.48
N ARG A 275 24.03 2.29 -0.34
CA ARG A 275 24.34 1.63 -1.60
C ARG A 275 24.55 2.66 -2.72
N ASP A 276 25.49 2.37 -3.63
CA ASP A 276 25.79 3.26 -4.77
C ASP A 276 24.73 3.17 -5.88
N ASP A 277 23.96 2.08 -5.94
CA ASP A 277 22.94 1.81 -6.96
C ASP A 277 21.52 2.21 -6.53
N ILE A 278 21.34 2.74 -5.30
CA ILE A 278 20.05 3.17 -4.77
C ILE A 278 20.18 4.55 -4.14
N HIS A 279 19.56 5.55 -4.77
CA HIS A 279 19.54 6.93 -4.32
C HIS A 279 18.24 7.25 -3.57
N LEU A 280 18.35 7.51 -2.27
CA LEU A 280 17.20 7.77 -1.39
C LEU A 280 17.05 9.27 -1.13
N GLN A 281 15.90 9.84 -1.47
CA GLN A 281 15.55 11.25 -1.25
C GLN A 281 14.31 11.35 -0.38
N PHE A 282 14.47 11.83 0.85
CA PHE A 282 13.40 11.91 1.84
C PHE A 282 12.92 13.34 2.07
N HIS A 283 11.60 13.52 2.06
CA HIS A 283 10.96 14.83 2.21
C HIS A 283 9.84 14.81 3.26
N ALA A 284 9.99 15.58 4.33
CA ALA A 284 8.94 15.78 5.33
C ALA A 284 8.21 17.11 5.11
N THR A 285 6.89 17.08 4.94
CA THR A 285 6.10 18.31 4.70
C THR A 285 5.65 19.01 5.97
N VAL A 286 5.69 18.35 7.13
CA VAL A 286 5.34 18.90 8.44
C VAL A 286 6.48 18.65 9.43
N GLY A 287 6.87 19.71 10.12
CA GLY A 287 8.05 19.77 10.97
C GLY A 287 9.08 20.70 10.34
N ARG A 288 9.38 21.83 11.00
CA ARG A 288 10.61 22.58 10.67
C ARG A 288 11.74 21.58 10.75
N GLY A 289 12.54 21.45 9.70
CA GLY A 289 13.71 20.60 9.67
C GLY A 289 14.44 20.70 11.01
N LEU A 290 14.38 19.63 11.81
CA LEU A 290 15.14 19.55 13.04
C LEU A 290 16.58 19.27 12.64
N ARG A 291 17.26 20.28 12.09
CA ARG A 291 18.70 20.38 12.33
C ARG A 291 18.83 20.75 13.80
N LEU A 292 19.17 19.76 14.62
CA LEU A 292 19.46 19.95 16.05
C LEU A 292 20.58 20.99 16.29
N LYS A 293 21.32 21.39 15.24
CA LYS A 293 22.38 22.41 15.28
C LYS A 293 21.89 23.87 15.38
N ASP A 294 20.64 24.19 15.04
CA ASP A 294 20.19 25.59 15.01
C ASP A 294 19.63 26.12 16.35
N ARG A 295 19.47 25.26 17.37
CA ARG A 295 19.03 25.67 18.71
C ARG A 295 20.15 25.97 19.71
N LEU A 296 21.40 25.62 19.37
CA LEU A 296 22.56 25.87 20.23
C LEU A 296 23.45 27.04 19.76
N ARG A 297 23.16 27.65 18.61
CA ARG A 297 23.95 28.76 18.05
C ARG A 297 23.33 30.15 18.29
N GLY A 298 22.55 30.27 19.36
CA GLY A 298 21.86 31.50 19.75
C GLY A 298 22.11 31.89 21.20
N LYS A 299 23.38 32.10 21.60
CA LYS A 299 23.83 33.05 22.63
C LYS A 299 25.36 32.96 22.86
N GLY A 300 26.09 34.04 22.52
CA GLY A 300 27.30 34.47 23.22
C GLY A 300 28.69 34.04 22.67
N SER A 301 29.41 35.02 22.12
CA SER A 301 30.88 35.28 22.10
C SER A 301 31.95 34.18 22.25
N GLU A 302 32.85 34.17 21.26
CA GLU A 302 34.34 34.07 21.29
C GLU A 302 35.08 33.26 22.38
N LYS A 303 35.75 32.16 21.99
CA LYS A 303 37.24 32.00 21.91
C LYS A 303 37.66 30.54 21.64
N GLU A 304 38.84 30.40 21.04
CA GLU A 304 39.53 29.20 20.55
C GLU A 304 39.71 28.07 21.57
N VAL A 305 39.78 26.82 21.08
CA VAL A 305 40.99 25.96 21.09
C VAL A 305 40.61 24.55 20.60
N SER A 306 41.50 23.99 19.78
CA SER A 306 41.51 22.64 19.23
C SER A 306 41.58 21.54 20.29
N THR A 307 40.73 20.51 20.18
CA THR A 307 41.10 19.14 20.58
C THR A 307 40.28 18.13 19.78
N SER A 308 41.01 17.22 19.15
CA SER A 308 40.52 16.05 18.42
C SER A 308 39.96 14.97 19.35
N SER A 309 39.10 14.13 18.77
CA SER A 309 38.64 12.78 19.18
C SER A 309 37.36 12.69 20.02
N SER A 310 36.27 12.24 19.37
CA SER A 310 35.85 10.83 19.45
C SER A 310 34.62 10.62 18.55
N SER A 311 34.80 9.71 17.59
CA SER A 311 33.85 9.25 16.60
C SER A 311 32.75 8.37 17.23
N SER A 312 31.50 8.78 17.08
CA SER A 312 30.36 7.85 16.93
C SER A 312 29.52 8.36 15.77
N SER A 313 29.78 7.80 14.59
CA SER A 313 29.07 8.09 13.36
C SER A 313 27.78 7.26 13.32
N ASP A 314 26.74 7.76 14.00
CA ASP A 314 25.38 7.50 13.56
C ASP A 314 25.11 8.49 12.41
N ASP A 315 25.16 8.01 11.17
CA ASP A 315 24.77 8.81 10.00
C ASP A 315 23.29 9.19 10.15
N GLU A 316 23.05 10.41 10.62
CA GLU A 316 21.72 10.98 10.81
C GLU A 316 21.04 11.05 9.43
N LEU A 317 20.03 10.19 9.22
CA LEU A 317 19.23 10.12 7.98
C LEU A 317 18.80 11.51 7.51
N GLU A 318 19.30 11.96 6.36
CA GLU A 318 18.98 13.30 5.86
C GLU A 318 17.54 13.36 5.33
N ILE A 319 16.70 14.17 5.99
CA ILE A 319 15.31 14.41 5.59
C ILE A 319 15.14 15.89 5.25
N ALA A 320 14.90 16.19 3.98
CA ALA A 320 14.63 17.53 3.50
C ALA A 320 13.26 18.03 3.98
N SER A 321 13.16 19.32 4.27
CA SER A 321 11.91 19.98 4.64
C SER A 321 11.16 20.44 3.39
N GLY A 322 9.86 20.19 3.32
CA GLY A 322 8.98 20.63 2.24
C GLY A 322 8.62 19.53 1.24
N ARG A 323 8.05 19.92 0.09
CA ARG A 323 7.67 18.98 -0.97
C ARG A 323 8.83 18.82 -1.96
N PRO A 324 9.07 17.60 -2.50
CA PRO A 324 10.04 17.41 -3.57
C PRO A 324 9.58 18.13 -4.84
N ASN A 325 10.55 18.53 -5.67
CA ASN A 325 10.27 19.02 -7.01
C ASN A 325 10.18 17.82 -7.97
N ILE A 326 9.01 17.19 -8.02
CA ILE A 326 8.77 15.95 -8.78
C ILE A 326 9.11 16.15 -10.25
N ARG A 327 8.67 17.26 -10.83
CA ARG A 327 8.97 17.60 -12.23
C ARG A 327 10.47 17.67 -12.49
N HIS A 328 11.24 18.30 -11.60
CA HIS A 328 12.69 18.41 -11.74
C HIS A 328 13.37 17.04 -11.61
N SER A 329 13.03 16.25 -10.60
CA SER A 329 13.60 14.91 -10.39
C SER A 329 13.40 14.01 -11.61
N ILE A 330 12.18 13.96 -12.15
CA ILE A 330 11.87 13.17 -13.35
C ILE A 330 12.61 13.69 -14.57
N LEU A 331 12.53 14.99 -14.86
CA LEU A 331 13.13 15.55 -16.07
C LEU A 331 14.66 15.49 -16.04
N ASN A 332 15.30 15.61 -14.89
CA ASN A 332 16.74 15.47 -14.76
C ASN A 332 17.18 14.03 -15.06
N MET A 333 16.57 13.04 -14.42
CA MET A 333 16.90 11.63 -14.69
C MET A 333 16.71 11.30 -16.17
N ILE A 334 15.59 11.72 -16.78
CA ILE A 334 15.35 11.51 -18.21
C ILE A 334 16.46 12.16 -19.05
N LYS A 335 16.87 13.38 -18.72
CA LYS A 335 17.95 14.07 -19.45
C LYS A 335 19.30 13.37 -19.29
N GLU A 336 19.66 12.98 -18.07
CA GLU A 336 20.93 12.30 -17.78
C GLU A 336 21.03 10.98 -18.55
N VAL A 337 19.97 10.17 -18.49
CA VAL A 337 19.90 8.90 -19.22
C VAL A 337 19.95 9.12 -20.74
N ASN A 338 19.20 10.08 -21.28
CA ASN A 338 19.24 10.34 -22.73
C ASN A 338 20.58 10.93 -23.19
N ASN A 339 21.25 11.75 -22.38
CA ASN A 339 22.58 12.28 -22.66
C ASN A 339 23.64 11.17 -22.71
N ALA A 340 23.45 10.08 -21.96
CA ALA A 340 24.28 8.88 -22.04
C ALA A 340 24.05 8.05 -23.33
N GLY A 341 23.09 8.44 -24.17
CA GLY A 341 22.80 7.80 -25.45
C GLY A 341 22.45 6.32 -25.29
N SER A 342 23.02 5.46 -26.14
CA SER A 342 22.79 4.00 -26.07
C SER A 342 23.22 3.38 -24.74
N ALA A 343 24.17 3.99 -24.03
CA ALA A 343 24.60 3.51 -22.71
C ALA A 343 23.59 3.86 -21.61
N GLY A 344 22.62 4.76 -21.85
CA GLY A 344 21.62 5.20 -20.88
C GLY A 344 20.49 4.20 -20.60
N GLY A 345 20.14 3.35 -21.56
CA GLY A 345 19.07 2.36 -21.39
C GLY A 345 17.67 2.98 -21.22
N ARG A 346 16.73 2.19 -20.70
CA ARG A 346 15.32 2.56 -20.49
C ARG A 346 15.08 3.05 -19.07
N ILE A 347 13.99 3.78 -18.90
CA ILE A 347 13.58 4.42 -17.65
C ILE A 347 12.15 4.02 -17.32
N ALA A 348 11.96 3.47 -16.13
CA ALA A 348 10.64 3.29 -15.52
C ALA A 348 10.39 4.38 -14.48
N ILE A 349 9.26 5.06 -14.58
CA ILE A 349 8.82 6.08 -13.63
C ILE A 349 7.58 5.54 -12.95
N MET A 350 7.70 5.16 -11.69
CA MET A 350 6.60 4.61 -10.91
C MET A 350 6.12 5.61 -9.87
N THR A 351 4.82 5.92 -9.87
CA THR A 351 4.23 6.85 -8.90
C THR A 351 3.16 6.18 -8.04
N CYS A 352 3.23 6.39 -6.73
CA CYS A 352 2.19 5.96 -5.79
C CYS A 352 1.99 7.02 -4.69
N GLY A 353 0.89 7.76 -4.73
CA GLY A 353 0.65 8.85 -3.80
C GLY A 353 -0.62 9.66 -4.10
N PRO A 354 -0.75 10.87 -3.54
CA PRO A 354 -1.91 11.74 -3.79
C PRO A 354 -2.07 12.07 -5.28
N GLY A 355 -3.31 12.26 -5.74
CA GLY A 355 -3.61 12.53 -7.16
C GLY A 355 -2.79 13.68 -7.77
N ALA A 356 -2.59 14.78 -7.04
CA ALA A 356 -1.78 15.90 -7.52
C ALA A 356 -0.30 15.54 -7.76
N MET A 357 0.27 14.60 -6.98
CA MET A 357 1.63 14.08 -7.19
C MET A 357 1.69 13.21 -8.45
N ALA A 358 0.68 12.36 -8.66
CA ALA A 358 0.55 11.57 -9.88
C ALA A 358 0.35 12.45 -11.12
N ASP A 359 -0.47 13.49 -11.03
CA ASP A 359 -0.68 14.46 -12.11
C ASP A 359 0.62 15.20 -12.47
N GLU A 360 1.40 15.64 -11.48
CA GLU A 360 2.69 16.29 -11.71
C GLU A 360 3.70 15.34 -12.38
N ALA A 361 3.76 14.08 -11.92
CA ALA A 361 4.60 13.06 -12.53
C ALA A 361 4.20 12.79 -13.99
N ARG A 362 2.90 12.54 -14.26
CA ARG A 362 2.37 12.37 -15.62
C ARG A 362 2.69 13.57 -16.51
N ALA A 363 2.51 14.79 -16.00
CA ALA A 363 2.81 16.01 -16.76
C ALA A 363 4.31 16.17 -17.06
N ALA A 364 5.20 15.70 -16.18
CA ALA A 364 6.64 15.68 -16.42
C ALA A 364 7.02 14.66 -17.50
N VAL A 365 6.51 13.43 -17.42
CA VAL A 365 6.73 12.38 -18.45
C VAL A 365 6.22 12.84 -19.80
N HIS A 366 4.98 13.33 -19.85
CA HIS A 366 4.38 13.84 -21.09
C HIS A 366 5.22 14.98 -21.72
N ALA A 367 5.74 15.89 -20.89
CA ALA A 367 6.60 16.97 -21.37
C ALA A 367 7.92 16.45 -21.97
N ALA A 368 8.52 15.41 -21.37
CA ALA A 368 9.73 14.79 -21.89
C ALA A 368 9.47 14.05 -23.21
N LEU A 369 8.39 13.27 -23.30
CA LEU A 369 8.01 12.58 -24.53
C LEU A 369 7.74 13.56 -25.68
N LYS A 370 7.08 14.70 -25.38
CA LYS A 370 6.86 15.78 -26.36
C LYS A 370 8.16 16.39 -26.89
N GLN A 371 9.25 16.34 -26.11
CA GLN A 371 10.59 16.78 -26.53
C GLN A 371 11.37 15.71 -27.31
N GLY A 372 10.73 14.57 -27.64
CA GLY A 372 11.35 13.50 -28.41
C GLY A 372 12.21 12.54 -27.58
N GLN A 373 12.18 12.64 -26.24
CA GLN A 373 12.86 11.69 -25.37
C GLN A 373 12.20 10.31 -25.51
N ARG A 374 13.00 9.25 -25.61
CA ARG A 374 12.53 7.88 -25.85
C ARG A 374 12.90 6.96 -24.69
N GLY A 375 12.32 5.75 -24.67
CA GLY A 375 12.64 4.74 -23.66
C GLY A 375 12.16 5.07 -22.25
N VAL A 376 11.16 5.95 -22.12
CA VAL A 376 10.56 6.36 -20.85
C VAL A 376 9.17 5.74 -20.74
N GLU A 377 8.90 5.04 -19.64
CA GLU A 377 7.61 4.44 -19.36
C GLU A 377 7.10 4.86 -17.98
N TYR A 378 5.78 5.05 -17.88
CA TYR A 378 5.12 5.54 -16.68
C TYR A 378 4.17 4.49 -16.11
N PHE A 379 4.36 4.18 -14.82
CA PHE A 379 3.54 3.28 -14.05
C PHE A 379 2.87 4.06 -12.91
N GLU A 380 1.57 3.87 -12.72
CA GLU A 380 0.81 4.52 -11.65
C GLU A 380 0.11 3.46 -10.81
N GLU A 381 0.43 3.44 -9.52
CA GLU A 381 -0.34 2.72 -8.52
C GLU A 381 -1.23 3.72 -7.78
N ALA A 382 -2.49 3.79 -8.20
CA ALA A 382 -3.50 4.63 -7.59
C ALA A 382 -4.55 3.78 -6.87
N PHE A 383 -4.85 4.16 -5.63
CA PHE A 383 -5.96 3.62 -4.86
C PHE A 383 -6.97 4.74 -4.66
N GLY A 384 -7.96 4.81 -5.56
CA GLY A 384 -9.09 5.72 -5.42
C GLY A 384 -10.13 5.11 -4.50
N TRP A 385 -10.41 5.75 -3.37
CA TRP A 385 -11.57 5.46 -2.52
C TRP A 385 -12.45 6.70 -2.37
#